data_AF-A0A0K0NP39-F1
#
_entry.id   AF-A0A0K0NP39-F1
#
_cell.length_a   1.000
_cell.length_b   1.000
_cell.length_c   1.000
_cell.angle_alpha   90.00
_cell.angle_beta   90.00
_cell.angle_gamma   90.00
#
_symmetry.space_group_name_H-M   'P 1'
#
loop_
_entity.id
_entity.type
_entity.pdbx_description
1 polymer ?
#
loop_
_entity_poly.entity_id
_entity_poly.type
_entity_poly.pdbx_seq_one_letter_code
_entity_poly.pdbx_strand_id
1 'polypeptide(L)'
;PGDNVGFNVKNISVKELRRGYVAGDSKNQPPRGAADFTAQVIVLNHPGQISNGYTPVLDCHTAHIACKFAEIKEKCDRRTG
;
A
#
# COMPACT_ATOMS: atom_id res chain seq x y z
N PRO A 1 -13.60 0.38 16.61
CA PRO A 1 -12.44 0.35 15.70
C PRO A 1 -11.14 0.30 16.50
N GLY A 2 -10.20 -0.58 16.16
CA GLY A 2 -8.93 -0.74 16.90
C GLY A 2 -8.75 -2.08 17.63
N ASP A 3 -9.75 -2.98 17.58
CA ASP A 3 -9.65 -4.30 18.20
C ASP A 3 -8.79 -5.26 17.35
N ASN A 4 -7.92 -6.02 18.00
CA ASN A 4 -7.19 -7.12 17.37
C ASN A 4 -8.04 -8.39 17.44
N VAL A 5 -8.63 -8.78 16.31
CA VAL A 5 -9.59 -9.90 16.24
C VAL A 5 -9.18 -10.93 15.20
N GLY A 6 -9.45 -12.20 15.51
CA GLY A 6 -9.53 -13.28 14.53
C GLY A 6 -11.00 -13.60 14.26
N PHE A 7 -11.36 -13.84 13.00
CA PHE A 7 -12.72 -14.23 12.62
C PHE A 7 -12.69 -15.47 11.72
N ASN A 8 -13.77 -16.25 11.76
CA ASN A 8 -13.88 -17.49 11.00
C ASN A 8 -14.62 -17.23 9.67
N VAL A 9 -14.11 -17.81 8.58
CA VAL A 9 -14.72 -17.79 7.25
C VAL A 9 -14.85 -19.21 6.72
N LYS A 10 -15.99 -19.53 6.12
CA LYS A 10 -16.27 -20.85 5.56
C LYS A 10 -15.89 -20.88 4.08
N ASN A 11 -15.53 -22.08 3.59
CA ASN A 11 -15.30 -22.38 2.18
C ASN A 11 -14.14 -21.60 1.53
N ILE A 12 -13.15 -21.15 2.31
CA ILE A 12 -11.93 -20.50 1.81
C ILE A 12 -10.72 -21.26 2.35
N SER A 13 -9.75 -21.56 1.50
CA SER A 13 -8.52 -22.25 1.91
C SER A 13 -7.51 -21.27 2.49
N VAL A 14 -6.76 -21.69 3.52
CA VAL A 14 -5.64 -20.90 4.07
C VAL A 14 -4.57 -20.57 3.04
N LYS A 15 -4.46 -21.34 1.95
CA LYS A 15 -3.51 -21.10 0.86
C LYS A 15 -3.89 -19.91 -0.03
N GLU A 16 -5.17 -19.54 -0.03
CA GLU A 16 -5.72 -18.44 -0.83
C GLU A 16 -5.62 -17.10 -0.11
N LEU A 17 -5.37 -17.12 1.21
CA LEU A 17 -5.24 -15.91 2.02
C LEU A 17 -3.79 -15.68 2.42
N ARG A 18 -3.38 -14.41 2.43
CA ARG A 18 -2.03 -14.01 2.80
C ARG A 18 -2.08 -12.73 3.63
N ARG A 19 -1.03 -12.52 4.44
CA ARG A 19 -0.81 -11.24 5.11
C ARG A 19 -0.77 -10.12 4.07
N GLY A 20 -1.39 -8.98 4.36
CA GLY A 20 -1.55 -7.86 3.44
C GLY A 20 -2.89 -7.80 2.72
N TYR A 21 -3.71 -8.86 2.77
CA TYR A 21 -5.07 -8.82 2.24
C TYR A 21 -5.98 -7.96 3.12
N VAL A 22 -6.93 -7.28 2.48
CA VAL A 22 -7.90 -6.40 3.15
C VAL A 22 -9.28 -7.05 3.07
N ALA A 23 -9.88 -7.29 4.23
CA ALA A 23 -11.24 -7.79 4.34
C ALA A 23 -12.22 -6.61 4.50
N GLY A 24 -13.39 -6.70 3.88
CA GLY A 24 -14.46 -5.72 4.02
C GLY A 24 -15.81 -6.30 3.62
N ASP A 25 -16.89 -5.61 3.99
CA ASP A 25 -18.25 -6.05 3.69
C ASP A 25 -18.55 -5.89 2.19
N SER A 26 -18.92 -7.00 1.54
CA SER A 26 -19.36 -7.05 0.15
C SER A 26 -20.47 -6.04 -0.21
N LYS A 27 -21.31 -5.67 0.75
CA LYS A 27 -22.47 -4.79 0.56
C LYS A 27 -22.17 -3.32 0.83
N ASN A 28 -21.03 -3.02 1.44
CA ASN A 28 -20.66 -1.67 1.84
C ASN A 28 -19.25 -1.33 1.37
N GLN A 29 -19.15 -0.84 0.13
CA GLN A 29 -17.90 -0.40 -0.50
C GLN A 29 -16.75 -1.41 -0.32
N PRO A 30 -16.89 -2.62 -0.91
CA PRO A 30 -15.89 -3.66 -0.73
C PRO A 30 -14.49 -3.21 -1.18
N PRO A 31 -13.43 -3.66 -0.50
CA PRO A 31 -12.06 -3.31 -0.86
C PRO A 31 -11.73 -3.84 -2.27
N ARG A 32 -10.92 -3.08 -3.00
CA ARG A 32 -10.45 -3.42 -4.35
C ARG A 32 -8.94 -3.31 -4.41
N GLY A 33 -8.31 -4.14 -5.24
CA GLY A 33 -6.90 -4.00 -5.55
C GLY A 33 -6.63 -2.69 -6.28
N ALA A 34 -5.52 -2.04 -5.95
CA ALA A 34 -5.03 -0.87 -6.68
C ALA A 34 -4.01 -1.33 -7.73
N ALA A 35 -4.23 -0.97 -9.00
CA ALA A 35 -3.26 -1.19 -10.07
C ALA A 35 -2.11 -0.19 -9.98
N ASP A 36 -2.45 1.06 -9.67
CA ASP A 36 -1.55 2.18 -9.41
C ASP A 36 -2.21 3.14 -8.42
N PHE A 37 -1.43 4.04 -7.86
CA PHE A 37 -1.91 5.13 -7.02
C PHE A 37 -0.95 6.31 -7.12
N THR A 38 -1.47 7.52 -6.91
CA THR A 38 -0.64 8.72 -6.73
C THR A 38 -0.51 8.99 -5.24
N ALA A 39 0.70 9.29 -4.77
CA ALA A 39 0.97 9.63 -3.38
C ALA A 39 1.99 10.77 -3.30
N GLN A 40 1.85 11.60 -2.27
CA GLN A 40 2.89 12.55 -1.88
C GLN A 40 3.89 11.83 -0.98
N VAL A 41 5.18 11.92 -1.32
CA VAL A 41 6.25 11.25 -0.59
C VAL A 41 7.27 12.27 -0.07
N ILE A 42 7.72 12.08 1.17
CA ILE A 42 8.84 12.83 1.73
C ILE A 42 10.07 11.95 1.64
N VAL A 43 11.07 12.39 0.88
CA VAL A 43 12.36 11.70 0.81
C VAL A 43 13.15 12.03 2.07
N LEU A 44 13.55 10.99 2.82
CA LEU A 44 14.41 11.10 4.00
C LEU A 44 15.89 11.12 3.58
N ASN A 45 16.81 11.02 4.55
CA ASN A 45 18.25 11.01 4.29
C ASN A 45 18.66 9.74 3.52
N HIS A 46 18.62 9.82 2.19
CA HIS A 46 18.93 8.74 1.27
C HIS A 46 20.19 9.11 0.46
N PRO A 47 21.24 8.27 0.43
CA PRO A 47 22.53 8.61 -0.18
C PRO A 47 22.51 8.62 -1.72
N GLY A 48 21.47 8.06 -2.33
CA GLY A 48 21.30 7.98 -3.78
C GLY A 48 20.23 8.93 -4.34
N GLN A 49 20.09 8.92 -5.65
CA GLN A 49 19.05 9.65 -6.37
C GLN A 49 17.83 8.75 -6.62
N ILE A 50 16.64 9.35 -6.61
CA ILE A 50 15.38 8.69 -6.95
C ILE A 50 14.90 9.25 -8.28
N SER A 51 14.61 8.38 -9.23
CA SER A 51 14.13 8.73 -10.56
C SER A 51 12.95 7.84 -10.96
N ASN A 52 12.27 8.17 -12.07
CA ASN A 52 11.23 7.32 -12.64
C ASN A 52 11.79 5.91 -12.88
N GLY A 53 11.08 4.91 -12.38
CA GLY A 53 11.48 3.51 -12.40
C GLY A 53 12.13 3.00 -11.12
N TYR A 54 12.45 3.86 -10.15
CA TYR A 54 12.88 3.43 -8.83
C TYR A 54 11.83 2.49 -8.21
N THR A 55 12.25 1.33 -7.71
CA THR A 55 11.32 0.26 -7.25
C THR A 55 11.61 -0.14 -5.80
N PRO A 56 11.28 0.72 -4.82
CA PRO A 56 11.43 0.38 -3.40
C PRO A 56 10.33 -0.60 -2.95
N VAL A 57 10.54 -1.20 -1.78
CA VAL A 57 9.48 -1.91 -1.07
C VAL A 57 8.69 -0.91 -0.23
N LEU A 58 7.36 -0.98 -0.33
CA LEU A 58 6.43 -0.18 0.42
C LEU A 58 5.75 -1.05 1.49
N ASP A 59 5.80 -0.57 2.71
CA ASP A 59 5.00 -1.06 3.81
C ASP A 59 3.73 -0.20 3.92
N CYS A 60 2.57 -0.83 3.75
CA CYS A 60 1.27 -0.18 3.91
C CYS A 60 0.35 -1.09 4.70
N HIS A 61 -0.02 -0.66 5.91
CA HIS A 61 -0.76 -1.49 6.87
C HIS A 61 -0.01 -2.80 7.16
N THR A 62 -0.55 -3.95 6.74
CA THR A 62 0.09 -5.26 6.86
C THR A 62 0.70 -5.75 5.55
N ALA A 63 0.52 -5.00 4.45
CA ALA A 63 1.09 -5.31 3.15
C ALA A 63 2.54 -4.85 3.06
N HIS A 64 3.37 -5.67 2.41
CA HIS A 64 4.79 -5.45 2.18
C HIS A 64 5.08 -5.84 0.73
N ILE A 65 5.14 -4.85 -0.17
CA ILE A 65 5.15 -5.07 -1.61
C ILE A 65 6.11 -4.10 -2.30
N ALA A 66 6.89 -4.58 -3.27
CA ALA A 66 7.69 -3.73 -4.14
C ALA A 66 6.79 -2.92 -5.09
N CYS A 67 6.91 -1.59 -5.09
CA CYS A 67 6.18 -0.73 -6.00
C CYS A 67 7.15 0.09 -6.83
N LYS A 68 6.81 0.30 -8.11
CA LYS A 68 7.60 1.11 -9.03
C LYS A 68 7.09 2.55 -9.01
N PHE A 69 8.00 3.50 -8.88
CA PHE A 69 7.72 4.92 -9.07
C PHE A 69 7.60 5.15 -10.57
N ALA A 70 6.40 4.99 -11.12
CA ALA A 70 6.16 5.09 -12.55
C ALA A 70 6.49 6.48 -13.09
N GLU A 71 6.05 7.51 -12.37
CA GLU A 71 6.20 8.92 -12.75
C GLU A 71 6.31 9.79 -11.49
N ILE A 72 7.34 10.63 -11.43
CA ILE A 72 7.45 11.74 -10.48
C ILE A 72 6.77 12.96 -11.12
N LYS A 73 5.55 13.27 -10.68
CA LYS A 73 4.70 14.31 -11.28
C LYS A 73 5.15 15.72 -10.94
N GLU A 74 5.54 15.94 -9.69
CA GLU A 74 5.88 17.27 -9.19
C GLU A 74 6.87 17.21 -8.02
N LYS A 75 7.51 18.35 -7.74
CA LYS A 75 8.33 18.54 -6.56
C LYS A 75 7.69 19.61 -5.69
N CYS A 76 7.25 19.18 -4.51
CA CYS A 76 6.58 19.99 -3.50
C CYS A 76 7.56 20.55 -2.46
N ASP A 77 7.22 21.67 -1.82
CA ASP A 77 7.91 22.13 -0.63
C ASP A 77 7.49 21.28 0.58
N ARG A 78 8.45 20.89 1.42
CA ARG A 78 8.18 19.99 2.54
C ARG A 78 7.25 20.61 3.61
N ARG A 79 7.24 21.93 3.76
CA ARG A 79 6.50 22.63 4.81
C ARG A 79 5.13 23.07 4.34
N THR A 80 5.02 23.54 3.09
CA THR A 80 3.78 24.11 2.58
C THR A 80 2.99 23.16 1.69
N GLY A 81 3.63 22.10 1.18
CA GLY A 81 3.12 21.31 0.06
C GLY A 81 3.34 22.06 -1.23
#